data_AF-A0A1G7IT72-F1
#
_entry.id   AF-A0A1G7IT72-F1
#
_cell.length_a   1.000
_cell.length_b   1.000
_cell.length_c   1.000
_cell.angle_alpha   90.00
_cell.angle_beta   90.00
_cell.angle_gamma   90.00
#
_symmetry.space_group_name_H-M   'P 1'
#
loop_
_entity.id
_entity.type
_entity.pdbx_description
1 polymer ?
#
loop_
_entity_poly.entity_id
_entity_poly.type
_entity_poly.pdbx_seq_one_letter_code
_entity_poly.pdbx_strand_id
1 'polypeptide(L)'
;MAKKSKLSQLIRERMEQYSEIIERLQLDSAKKKQLQVDFLNYIKIIEKLADKNLFLNDLTNIVVIILTAVVPIMINITPKLESGTTYDIGFLHWATALSVILAILNGFRQSYKFRERWQNYRQTIEQLILEGQSYFALSGKYSTFDTHELAFRKFIEMVNSLRTQELNAYISLTTVSDKDVAQSINAEVSSRLTAINSKKDIINQRIMVNDELNSFVKAAPKISYYLADHDQKQVTIYTNDQTYQGPEKFSFTNPALKGLVYKSITKFGDAQINSLLGPSNGIKNQDMPTRGFGSAGCLCKRSDGTEVIVTCYHVVKHSSQDWDLFVPGDHDGVINSSSEFIGNITEGEKSSELDSALVEIDAGVDTDELLPGGLKVIDPIYIDEGNYQDFADVYLISRQRNFKKIQGRLSAVNKPVTINYGTAAARDMKNLDKLMIVTFVSTEPFSMPGDSGSLVFSSDGTAIGILVGSDGTQSSFVIPFTTIRDRYNLKL
;
A
#
# COMPACT_ATOMS: atom_id res chain seq x y z
N MET A 1 -40.39 -32.01 0.42
CA MET A 1 -39.00 -31.69 0.82
C MET A 1 -38.05 -32.37 -0.15
N ALA A 2 -37.68 -31.69 -1.24
CA ALA A 2 -36.81 -32.26 -2.26
C ALA A 2 -35.34 -32.16 -1.82
N LYS A 3 -34.63 -33.27 -1.97
CA LYS A 3 -33.18 -33.46 -1.81
C LYS A 3 -32.44 -32.20 -2.30
N LYS A 4 -31.88 -31.39 -1.40
CA LYS A 4 -30.92 -30.33 -1.75
C LYS A 4 -29.91 -30.96 -2.72
N SER A 5 -29.72 -30.36 -3.90
CA SER A 5 -28.96 -31.04 -4.96
C SER A 5 -27.56 -31.40 -4.42
N LYS A 6 -27.10 -32.62 -4.66
CA LYS A 6 -25.75 -33.10 -4.28
C LYS A 6 -24.66 -32.11 -4.72
N LEU A 7 -24.93 -31.37 -5.79
CA LEU A 7 -24.07 -30.35 -6.37
C LEU A 7 -23.95 -29.07 -5.52
N SER A 8 -25.04 -28.59 -4.92
CA SER A 8 -25.02 -27.42 -4.02
C SER A 8 -24.24 -27.75 -2.74
N GLN A 9 -24.35 -28.98 -2.25
CA GLN A 9 -23.54 -29.45 -1.13
C GLN A 9 -22.04 -29.46 -1.46
N LEU A 10 -21.66 -29.99 -2.63
CA LEU A 10 -20.26 -30.00 -3.09
C LEU A 10 -19.67 -28.61 -3.26
N ILE A 11 -20.46 -27.62 -3.70
CA ILE A 11 -19.99 -26.23 -3.79
C ILE A 11 -19.71 -25.67 -2.40
N ARG A 12 -20.60 -25.88 -1.44
CA ARG A 12 -20.42 -25.38 -0.07
C ARG A 12 -19.17 -25.96 0.57
N GLU A 13 -18.98 -27.27 0.45
CA GLU A 13 -17.77 -27.96 0.93
C GLU A 13 -16.50 -27.35 0.28
N ARG A 14 -16.55 -27.05 -1.03
CA ARG A 14 -15.43 -26.39 -1.73
C ARG A 14 -15.19 -24.95 -1.26
N MET A 15 -16.25 -24.19 -0.96
CA MET A 15 -16.11 -22.82 -0.44
C MET A 15 -15.51 -22.80 0.97
N GLU A 16 -15.81 -23.79 1.81
CA GLU A 16 -15.19 -23.96 3.13
C GLU A 16 -13.69 -24.26 2.98
N GLN A 17 -13.32 -25.17 2.06
CA GLN A 17 -11.92 -25.45 1.74
C GLN A 17 -11.18 -24.21 1.24
N TYR A 18 -11.79 -23.39 0.38
CA TYR A 18 -11.18 -22.14 -0.07
C TYR A 18 -11.01 -21.12 1.04
N SER A 19 -11.95 -21.06 1.99
CA SER A 19 -11.80 -20.20 3.16
C SER A 19 -10.55 -20.58 3.96
N GLU A 20 -10.32 -21.88 4.18
CA GLU A 20 -9.13 -22.39 4.87
C GLU A 20 -7.84 -22.11 4.07
N ILE A 21 -7.88 -22.27 2.75
CA ILE A 21 -6.74 -21.96 1.87
C ILE A 21 -6.38 -20.47 1.95
N ILE A 22 -7.37 -19.57 1.89
CA ILE A 22 -7.15 -18.12 1.96
C ILE A 22 -6.45 -17.72 3.26
N GLU A 23 -6.83 -18.32 4.39
CA GLU A 23 -6.19 -18.05 5.68
C GLU A 23 -4.70 -18.44 5.69
N ARG A 24 -4.34 -19.50 4.96
CA ARG A 24 -2.95 -20.00 4.86
C ARG A 24 -2.10 -19.24 3.84
N LEU A 25 -2.69 -18.44 2.95
CA LEU A 25 -1.93 -17.67 1.97
C LEU A 25 -1.04 -16.62 2.66
N GLN A 26 0.15 -16.39 2.11
CA GLN A 26 1.06 -15.32 2.54
C GLN A 26 0.62 -13.98 1.91
N LEU A 27 -0.59 -13.53 2.27
CA LEU A 27 -1.17 -12.26 1.85
C LEU A 27 -1.42 -11.37 3.06
N ASP A 28 -1.45 -10.06 2.84
CA ASP A 28 -1.88 -9.12 3.88
C ASP A 28 -3.34 -9.37 4.31
N SER A 29 -3.69 -8.93 5.51
CA SER A 29 -5.02 -9.16 6.11
C SER A 29 -6.15 -8.48 5.32
N ALA A 30 -5.89 -7.33 4.67
CA ALA A 30 -6.87 -6.63 3.85
C ALA A 30 -7.17 -7.40 2.56
N LYS A 31 -6.16 -7.97 1.90
CA LYS A 31 -6.29 -8.81 0.70
C LYS A 31 -6.98 -10.13 0.99
N LYS A 32 -6.66 -10.77 2.12
CA LYS A 32 -7.41 -11.96 2.59
C LYS A 32 -8.88 -11.64 2.79
N LYS A 33 -9.18 -10.53 3.49
CA LYS A 33 -10.57 -10.07 3.68
C LYS A 33 -11.26 -9.76 2.35
N GLN A 34 -10.53 -9.19 1.39
CA GLN A 34 -11.05 -8.94 0.06
C GLN A 34 -11.41 -10.24 -0.68
N LEU A 35 -10.58 -11.29 -0.63
CA LEU A 35 -10.92 -12.60 -1.21
C LEU A 35 -12.16 -13.21 -0.54
N GLN A 36 -12.31 -13.06 0.77
CA GLN A 36 -13.51 -13.55 1.46
C GLN A 36 -14.78 -12.83 1.00
N VAL A 37 -14.71 -11.50 0.85
CA VAL A 37 -15.88 -10.69 0.49
C VAL A 37 -16.19 -10.75 -1.01
N ASP A 38 -15.20 -10.42 -1.85
CA ASP A 38 -15.42 -10.23 -3.29
C ASP A 38 -15.53 -11.55 -4.05
N PHE A 39 -14.89 -12.61 -3.56
CA PHE A 39 -14.88 -13.91 -4.21
C PHE A 39 -15.80 -14.92 -3.50
N LEU A 40 -15.52 -15.29 -2.25
CA LEU A 40 -16.28 -16.35 -1.57
C LEU A 40 -17.73 -15.97 -1.27
N ASN A 41 -17.95 -14.80 -0.66
CA ASN A 41 -19.31 -14.36 -0.35
C ASN A 41 -20.11 -14.11 -1.63
N TYR A 42 -19.46 -13.64 -2.70
CA TYR A 42 -20.12 -13.46 -3.98
C TYR A 42 -20.62 -14.80 -4.57
N ILE A 43 -19.80 -15.86 -4.57
CA ILE A 43 -20.22 -17.19 -5.00
C ILE A 43 -21.43 -17.68 -4.19
N LYS A 44 -21.42 -17.50 -2.86
CA LYS A 44 -22.55 -17.89 -1.98
C LYS A 44 -23.85 -17.16 -2.33
N ILE A 45 -23.75 -15.86 -2.65
CA ILE A 45 -24.92 -15.05 -3.05
C ILE A 45 -25.49 -15.59 -4.37
N ILE A 46 -24.64 -15.80 -5.38
CA ILE A 46 -25.08 -16.29 -6.68
C ILE A 46 -25.64 -17.71 -6.59
N GLU A 47 -25.06 -18.58 -5.75
CA GLU A 47 -25.60 -19.92 -5.48
C GLU A 47 -27.04 -19.85 -4.95
N LYS A 48 -27.29 -18.98 -3.97
CA LYS A 48 -28.63 -18.79 -3.40
C LYS A 48 -29.62 -18.27 -4.44
N LEU A 49 -29.19 -17.37 -5.32
CA LEU A 49 -30.01 -16.87 -6.43
C LEU A 49 -30.31 -17.97 -7.45
N ALA A 50 -29.33 -18.80 -7.79
CA ALA A 50 -29.51 -19.95 -8.67
C ALA A 50 -30.56 -20.92 -8.08
N ASP A 51 -30.39 -21.33 -6.82
CA ASP A 51 -31.32 -22.26 -6.15
C ASP A 51 -32.76 -21.71 -6.13
N LYS A 52 -32.93 -20.41 -5.86
CA LYS A 52 -34.24 -19.75 -5.87
C LYS A 52 -34.89 -19.79 -7.26
N ASN A 53 -34.14 -19.46 -8.31
CA ASN A 53 -34.68 -19.44 -9.67
C ASN A 53 -34.99 -20.84 -10.19
N LEU A 54 -34.19 -21.85 -9.82
CA LEU A 54 -34.50 -23.25 -10.12
C LEU A 54 -35.82 -23.67 -9.45
N PHE A 55 -35.98 -23.36 -8.16
CA PHE A 55 -37.20 -23.68 -7.44
C PHE A 55 -38.45 -23.02 -8.05
N LEU A 56 -38.36 -21.73 -8.41
CA LEU A 56 -39.47 -21.02 -9.06
C LEU A 56 -39.79 -21.59 -10.45
N ASN A 57 -38.75 -21.95 -11.23
CA ASN A 57 -38.93 -22.63 -12.51
C ASN A 57 -39.67 -23.96 -12.34
N ASP A 58 -39.23 -24.81 -11.41
CA ASP A 58 -39.81 -26.14 -11.23
C ASP A 58 -41.24 -26.07 -10.70
N LEU A 59 -41.50 -25.18 -9.74
CA LEU A 59 -42.83 -24.94 -9.21
C LEU A 59 -43.80 -24.46 -10.30
N THR A 60 -43.40 -23.45 -11.08
CA THR A 60 -44.24 -22.92 -12.16
C THR A 60 -44.48 -23.96 -13.26
N ASN A 61 -43.47 -24.78 -13.60
CA ASN A 61 -43.63 -25.88 -14.56
C ASN A 61 -44.63 -26.92 -14.07
N ILE A 62 -44.57 -27.33 -12.80
CA ILE A 62 -45.52 -28.29 -12.23
C ILE A 62 -46.95 -27.75 -12.32
N VAL A 63 -47.17 -26.49 -11.92
CA VAL A 63 -48.50 -25.86 -11.96
C VAL A 63 -49.03 -25.80 -13.39
N VAL A 64 -48.20 -25.38 -14.35
CA VAL A 64 -48.58 -25.30 -15.77
C VAL A 64 -48.92 -26.68 -16.33
N ILE A 65 -48.14 -27.72 -16.04
CA ILE A 65 -48.40 -29.09 -16.49
C ILE A 65 -49.75 -29.58 -15.96
N ILE A 66 -50.02 -29.38 -14.67
CA ILE A 66 -51.29 -29.79 -14.04
C ILE A 66 -52.46 -29.05 -14.70
N LEU A 67 -52.40 -27.73 -14.81
CA LEU A 67 -53.49 -26.93 -15.40
C LEU A 67 -53.72 -27.26 -16.88
N THR A 68 -52.65 -27.52 -17.64
CA THR A 68 -52.76 -27.92 -19.05
C THR A 68 -53.46 -29.27 -19.23
N ALA A 69 -53.31 -30.19 -18.27
CA ALA A 69 -54.01 -31.47 -18.29
C ALA A 69 -55.45 -31.37 -17.73
N VAL A 70 -55.66 -30.62 -16.65
CA VAL A 70 -56.94 -30.52 -15.94
C VAL A 70 -57.98 -29.71 -16.73
N VAL A 71 -57.59 -28.59 -17.36
CA VAL A 71 -58.52 -27.70 -18.07
C VAL A 71 -59.28 -28.43 -19.20
N PRO A 72 -58.63 -29.17 -20.12
CA PRO A 72 -59.34 -29.93 -21.15
C PRO A 72 -60.25 -31.02 -20.58
N ILE A 73 -59.82 -31.69 -19.52
CA ILE A 73 -60.61 -32.74 -18.85
C ILE A 73 -61.88 -32.12 -18.26
N MET A 74 -61.76 -30.97 -17.59
CA MET A 74 -62.93 -30.24 -17.09
C MET A 74 -63.87 -29.91 -18.24
N ILE A 75 -63.40 -29.22 -19.27
CA ILE A 75 -64.26 -28.82 -20.40
C ILE A 75 -65.02 -30.02 -20.99
N ASN A 76 -64.38 -31.18 -21.12
CA ASN A 76 -64.98 -32.40 -21.68
C ASN A 76 -65.92 -33.15 -20.73
N ILE A 77 -65.74 -33.09 -19.40
CA ILE A 77 -66.58 -33.79 -18.42
C ILE A 77 -67.87 -33.01 -18.10
N THR A 78 -67.99 -31.75 -18.53
CA THR A 78 -69.21 -30.94 -18.37
C THR A 78 -70.46 -31.75 -18.78
N PRO A 79 -71.34 -32.14 -17.83
CA PRO A 79 -72.41 -33.09 -18.12
C PRO A 79 -73.40 -32.47 -19.11
N LYS A 80 -73.67 -33.18 -20.21
CA LYS A 80 -74.84 -32.90 -21.05
C LYS A 80 -76.07 -33.31 -20.25
N LEU A 81 -76.78 -32.36 -19.63
CA LEU A 81 -78.07 -32.64 -19.03
C LEU A 81 -79.05 -33.09 -20.13
N GLU A 82 -79.58 -34.31 -20.00
CA GLU A 82 -80.62 -34.92 -20.83
C GLU A 82 -81.99 -34.24 -20.63
N SER A 83 -82.06 -32.92 -20.74
CA SER A 83 -83.32 -32.20 -20.91
C SER A 83 -83.02 -30.72 -21.10
N GLY A 84 -83.27 -30.22 -22.30
CA GLY A 84 -83.49 -28.80 -22.62
C GLY A 84 -82.80 -27.75 -21.74
N THR A 85 -81.67 -27.25 -22.24
CA THR A 85 -81.21 -25.86 -22.04
C THR A 85 -80.94 -25.39 -20.61
N THR A 86 -79.95 -25.98 -19.94
CA THR A 86 -78.97 -25.21 -19.16
C THR A 86 -77.71 -26.05 -18.98
N TYR A 87 -76.59 -25.59 -19.53
CA TYR A 87 -75.26 -26.10 -19.12
C TYR A 87 -75.09 -25.80 -17.63
N ASP A 88 -74.36 -26.63 -16.87
CA ASP A 88 -73.90 -26.22 -15.55
C ASP A 88 -72.90 -25.07 -15.71
N ILE A 89 -73.44 -23.85 -15.72
CA ILE A 89 -72.72 -22.60 -15.98
C ILE A 89 -71.57 -22.44 -14.97
N GLY A 90 -71.73 -22.96 -13.74
CA GLY A 90 -70.71 -22.87 -12.70
C GLY A 90 -69.44 -23.61 -13.06
N PHE A 91 -69.58 -24.83 -13.58
CA PHE A 91 -68.44 -25.67 -13.96
C PHE A 91 -67.68 -25.08 -15.16
N LEU A 92 -68.41 -24.56 -16.15
CA LEU A 92 -67.83 -23.88 -17.31
C LEU A 92 -67.08 -22.60 -16.92
N HIS A 93 -67.65 -21.79 -16.02
CA HIS A 93 -66.98 -20.58 -15.49
C HIS A 93 -65.66 -20.90 -14.79
N TRP A 94 -65.60 -21.98 -13.99
CA TRP A 94 -64.37 -22.42 -13.35
C TRP A 94 -63.31 -22.91 -14.34
N ALA A 95 -63.72 -23.65 -15.38
CA ALA A 95 -62.81 -24.08 -16.45
C ALA A 95 -62.25 -22.87 -17.22
N THR A 96 -63.07 -21.87 -17.53
CA THR A 96 -62.62 -20.61 -18.16
C THR A 96 -61.69 -19.83 -17.24
N ALA A 97 -62.00 -19.70 -15.95
CA ALA A 97 -61.14 -19.01 -14.99
C ALA A 97 -59.75 -19.68 -14.87
N LEU A 98 -59.70 -21.01 -14.80
CA LEU A 98 -58.44 -21.77 -14.79
C LEU A 98 -57.66 -21.64 -16.09
N SER A 99 -58.34 -21.53 -17.23
CA SER A 99 -57.70 -21.28 -18.54
C SER A 99 -57.03 -19.90 -18.58
N VAL A 100 -57.68 -18.87 -18.04
CA VAL A 100 -57.11 -17.53 -17.94
C VAL A 100 -55.91 -17.52 -16.99
N ILE A 101 -56.00 -18.20 -15.84
CA ILE A 101 -54.87 -18.36 -14.91
C ILE A 101 -53.70 -19.06 -15.58
N LEU A 102 -53.94 -20.14 -16.33
CA LEU A 102 -52.91 -20.84 -17.09
C LEU A 102 -52.22 -19.93 -18.11
N ALA A 103 -52.99 -19.13 -18.85
CA ALA A 103 -52.44 -18.16 -19.80
C ALA A 103 -51.57 -17.10 -19.12
N ILE A 104 -52.04 -16.56 -17.99
CA ILE A 104 -51.30 -15.58 -17.17
C ILE A 104 -50.00 -16.19 -16.62
N LEU A 105 -50.07 -17.41 -16.07
CA LEU A 105 -48.90 -18.11 -15.55
C LEU A 105 -47.86 -18.41 -16.64
N ASN A 106 -48.30 -18.81 -17.84
CA ASN A 106 -47.41 -18.97 -18.99
C ASN A 106 -46.77 -17.63 -19.41
N GLY A 107 -47.53 -16.55 -19.41
CA GLY A 107 -47.03 -15.19 -19.64
C GLY A 107 -45.97 -14.78 -18.61
N PHE A 108 -46.22 -15.01 -17.32
CA PHE A 108 -45.25 -14.76 -16.25
C PHE A 108 -43.99 -15.64 -16.39
N ARG A 109 -44.15 -16.93 -16.69
CA ARG A 109 -43.01 -17.84 -16.90
C ARG A 109 -42.11 -17.34 -18.04
N GLN A 110 -42.72 -16.93 -19.15
CA GLN A 110 -42.01 -16.39 -20.31
C GLN A 110 -41.35 -15.04 -20.02
N SER A 111 -41.98 -14.20 -19.20
CA SER A 111 -41.46 -12.89 -18.83
C SER A 111 -40.28 -12.98 -17.86
N TYR A 112 -40.37 -13.83 -16.83
CA TYR A 112 -39.35 -13.91 -15.79
C TYR A 112 -38.15 -14.79 -16.14
N LYS A 113 -38.26 -15.67 -17.16
CA LYS A 113 -37.12 -16.47 -17.69
C LYS A 113 -36.31 -17.18 -16.59
N PHE A 114 -37.03 -17.82 -15.65
CA PHE A 114 -36.42 -18.41 -14.45
C PHE A 114 -35.33 -19.45 -14.79
N ARG A 115 -35.53 -20.21 -15.88
CA ARG A 115 -34.57 -21.22 -16.34
C ARG A 115 -33.28 -20.60 -16.85
N GLU A 116 -33.38 -19.58 -17.68
CA GLU A 116 -32.25 -18.85 -18.27
C GLU A 116 -31.45 -18.14 -17.17
N ARG A 117 -32.14 -17.54 -16.19
CA ARG A 117 -31.49 -16.93 -15.02
C ARG A 117 -30.72 -17.97 -14.22
N TRP A 118 -31.32 -19.12 -13.92
CA TRP A 118 -30.64 -20.22 -13.23
C TRP A 118 -29.40 -20.71 -14.00
N GLN A 119 -29.51 -20.90 -15.32
CA GLN A 119 -28.39 -21.33 -16.17
C GLN A 119 -27.24 -20.32 -16.13
N ASN A 120 -27.53 -19.03 -16.23
CA ASN A 120 -26.53 -17.97 -16.17
C ASN A 120 -25.83 -17.94 -14.82
N TYR A 121 -26.58 -17.92 -13.71
CA TYR A 121 -25.99 -17.96 -12.37
C TYR A 121 -25.10 -19.19 -12.19
N ARG A 122 -25.54 -20.35 -12.68
CA ARG A 122 -24.77 -21.58 -12.60
C ARG A 122 -23.46 -21.49 -13.39
N GLN A 123 -23.52 -20.98 -14.61
CA GLN A 123 -22.34 -20.79 -15.45
C GLN A 123 -21.34 -19.84 -14.78
N THR A 124 -21.80 -18.72 -14.21
CA THR A 124 -20.94 -17.78 -13.49
C THR A 124 -20.28 -18.42 -12.27
N ILE A 125 -21.01 -19.21 -11.48
CA ILE A 125 -20.44 -19.94 -10.34
C ILE A 125 -19.31 -20.86 -10.81
N GLU A 126 -19.51 -21.65 -11.86
CA GLU A 126 -18.48 -22.56 -12.36
C GLU A 126 -17.25 -21.79 -12.86
N GLN A 127 -17.44 -20.68 -13.58
CA GLN A 127 -16.35 -19.82 -14.03
C GLN A 127 -15.55 -19.22 -12.86
N LEU A 128 -16.23 -18.72 -11.83
CA LEU A 128 -15.59 -18.21 -10.62
C LEU A 128 -14.81 -19.31 -9.90
N ILE A 129 -15.39 -20.49 -9.76
CA ILE A 129 -14.71 -21.63 -9.14
C ILE A 129 -13.45 -22.02 -9.91
N LEU A 130 -13.51 -22.12 -11.24
CA LEU A 130 -12.36 -22.44 -12.09
C LEU A 130 -11.27 -21.35 -12.01
N GLU A 131 -11.67 -20.09 -11.97
CA GLU A 131 -10.75 -18.97 -11.80
C GLU A 131 -10.06 -19.03 -10.43
N GLY A 132 -10.81 -19.32 -9.36
CA GLY A 132 -10.27 -19.55 -8.03
C GLY A 132 -9.30 -20.73 -7.97
N GLN A 133 -9.62 -21.86 -8.61
CA GLN A 133 -8.70 -23.01 -8.70
C GLN A 133 -7.39 -22.62 -9.37
N SER A 134 -7.48 -21.90 -10.49
CA SER A 134 -6.31 -21.46 -11.24
C SER A 134 -5.42 -20.54 -10.39
N TYR A 135 -6.03 -19.61 -9.64
CA TYR A 135 -5.32 -18.71 -8.73
C TYR A 135 -4.67 -19.45 -7.55
N PHE A 136 -5.43 -20.26 -6.81
CA PHE A 136 -4.91 -20.95 -5.62
C PHE A 136 -3.82 -21.97 -5.96
N ALA A 137 -3.89 -22.61 -7.13
CA ALA A 137 -2.86 -23.53 -7.59
C ALA A 137 -1.71 -22.86 -8.35
N LEU A 138 -1.71 -21.52 -8.52
CA LEU A 138 -0.78 -20.77 -9.40
C LEU A 138 -0.61 -21.46 -10.77
N SER A 139 -1.74 -21.79 -11.38
CA SER A 139 -1.78 -22.56 -12.63
C SER A 139 -2.53 -21.80 -13.74
N GLY A 140 -2.46 -22.32 -14.96
CA GLY A 140 -3.11 -21.70 -16.12
C GLY A 140 -2.64 -20.27 -16.34
N LYS A 141 -3.54 -19.29 -16.26
CA LYS A 141 -3.23 -17.85 -16.45
C LYS A 141 -2.34 -17.26 -15.35
N TYR A 142 -2.13 -18.01 -14.26
CA TYR A 142 -1.36 -17.59 -13.10
C TYR A 142 -0.01 -18.30 -12.97
N SER A 143 0.34 -19.22 -13.89
CA SER A 143 1.60 -19.96 -13.85
C SER A 143 2.85 -19.09 -14.04
N THR A 144 2.69 -17.86 -14.52
CA THR A 144 3.77 -16.88 -14.71
C THR A 144 4.09 -16.10 -13.45
N PHE A 145 3.35 -16.30 -12.35
CA PHE A 145 3.59 -15.60 -11.08
C PHE A 145 4.18 -16.57 -10.06
N ASP A 146 5.25 -16.14 -9.39
CA ASP A 146 5.92 -16.95 -8.39
C ASP A 146 5.13 -17.03 -7.07
N THR A 147 4.26 -16.05 -6.81
CA THR A 147 3.49 -15.95 -5.57
C THR A 147 2.04 -15.49 -5.80
N HIS A 148 1.15 -15.88 -4.89
CA HIS A 148 -0.25 -15.43 -4.87
C HIS A 148 -0.40 -13.92 -4.71
N GLU A 149 0.58 -13.27 -4.07
CA GLU A 149 0.63 -11.82 -3.88
C GLU A 149 0.77 -11.09 -5.22
N LEU A 150 1.69 -11.55 -6.07
CA LEU A 150 1.89 -10.99 -7.41
C LEU A 150 0.70 -11.27 -8.33
N ALA A 151 0.10 -12.46 -8.20
CA ALA A 151 -1.08 -12.86 -8.95
C ALA A 151 -2.39 -12.20 -8.49
N PHE A 152 -2.43 -11.66 -7.27
CA PHE A 152 -3.65 -11.20 -6.60
C PHE A 152 -4.45 -10.18 -7.42
N ARG A 153 -3.76 -9.17 -7.95
CA ARG A 153 -4.40 -8.10 -8.73
C ARG A 153 -5.11 -8.64 -9.96
N LYS A 154 -4.43 -9.52 -10.71
CA LYS A 154 -4.99 -10.13 -11.93
C LYS A 154 -6.20 -10.99 -11.60
N PHE A 155 -6.18 -11.69 -10.47
CA PHE A 155 -7.31 -12.48 -9.99
C PHE A 155 -8.53 -11.61 -9.68
N ILE A 156 -8.36 -10.54 -8.92
CA ILE A 156 -9.47 -9.62 -8.59
C ILE A 156 -10.04 -8.95 -9.86
N GLU A 157 -9.19 -8.56 -10.81
CA GLU A 157 -9.63 -8.03 -12.11
C GLU A 157 -10.52 -9.05 -12.86
N MET A 158 -10.15 -10.34 -12.84
CA MET A 158 -10.95 -11.38 -13.47
C MET A 158 -12.27 -11.67 -12.74
N VAL A 159 -12.27 -11.70 -11.40
CA VAL A 159 -13.49 -11.85 -10.59
C VAL A 159 -14.48 -10.72 -10.89
N ASN A 160 -13.99 -9.48 -10.97
CA ASN A 160 -14.81 -8.31 -11.31
C ASN A 160 -15.33 -8.35 -12.75
N SER A 161 -14.55 -8.88 -13.69
CA SER A 161 -14.99 -9.08 -15.07
C SER A 161 -16.15 -10.08 -15.13
N LEU A 162 -16.04 -11.23 -14.45
CA LEU A 162 -17.11 -12.23 -14.37
C LEU A 162 -18.38 -11.69 -13.71
N ARG A 163 -18.22 -10.87 -12.67
CA ARG A 163 -19.35 -10.16 -12.02
C ARG A 163 -20.05 -9.19 -12.97
N THR A 164 -19.29 -8.41 -13.73
CA THR A 164 -19.86 -7.49 -14.73
C THR A 164 -20.58 -8.25 -15.84
N GLN A 165 -20.03 -9.37 -16.31
CA GLN A 165 -20.67 -10.22 -17.31
C GLN A 165 -22.00 -10.80 -16.81
N GLU A 166 -22.04 -11.30 -15.57
CA GLU A 166 -23.27 -11.78 -14.93
C GLU A 166 -24.31 -10.68 -14.82
N LEU A 167 -23.93 -9.50 -14.32
CA LEU A 167 -24.84 -8.37 -14.20
C LEU A 167 -25.42 -7.94 -15.55
N ASN A 168 -24.60 -7.92 -16.60
CA ASN A 168 -25.07 -7.61 -17.95
C ASN A 168 -26.01 -8.68 -18.49
N ALA A 169 -25.73 -9.96 -18.21
CA ALA A 169 -26.64 -11.06 -18.54
C ALA A 169 -27.97 -10.91 -17.79
N TYR A 170 -27.95 -10.55 -16.51
CA TYR A 170 -29.15 -10.25 -15.72
C TYR A 170 -29.98 -9.10 -16.32
N ILE A 171 -29.33 -8.01 -16.72
CA ILE A 171 -29.96 -6.87 -17.40
C ILE A 171 -30.65 -7.31 -18.70
N SER A 172 -29.98 -8.14 -19.49
CA SER A 172 -30.53 -8.64 -20.76
C SER A 172 -31.78 -9.51 -20.59
N LEU A 173 -31.91 -10.14 -19.42
CA LEU A 173 -32.99 -11.07 -19.06
C LEU A 173 -34.15 -10.40 -18.32
N THR A 174 -34.19 -9.06 -18.24
CA THR A 174 -35.22 -8.36 -17.46
C THR A 174 -36.03 -7.34 -18.26
N THR A 175 -37.30 -7.18 -17.88
CA THR A 175 -38.22 -6.14 -18.39
C THR A 175 -37.88 -4.76 -17.79
N VAL A 176 -38.49 -3.70 -18.35
CA VAL A 176 -38.07 -2.30 -18.22
C VAL A 176 -37.87 -1.80 -16.78
N SER A 177 -38.58 -2.30 -15.76
CA SER A 177 -38.45 -1.76 -14.39
C SER A 177 -37.18 -2.14 -13.63
N ASP A 178 -36.60 -3.32 -13.88
CA ASP A 178 -35.36 -3.72 -13.17
C ASP A 178 -34.10 -3.31 -13.96
N LYS A 179 -34.26 -2.84 -15.20
CA LYS A 179 -33.17 -2.21 -15.97
C LYS A 179 -32.66 -0.96 -15.28
N ASP A 180 -33.52 -0.17 -14.64
CA ASP A 180 -33.14 1.05 -13.93
C ASP A 180 -32.35 0.74 -12.65
N VAL A 181 -32.71 -0.33 -11.93
CA VAL A 181 -31.97 -0.80 -10.74
C VAL A 181 -30.61 -1.37 -11.15
N ALA A 182 -30.55 -2.14 -12.21
CA ALA A 182 -29.29 -2.70 -12.68
C ALA A 182 -28.41 -1.66 -13.41
N GLN A 183 -28.99 -0.64 -14.06
CA GLN A 183 -28.28 0.53 -14.57
C GLN A 183 -27.73 1.40 -13.45
N SER A 184 -28.46 1.59 -12.34
CA SER A 184 -27.94 2.33 -11.18
C SER A 184 -26.80 1.57 -10.49
N ILE A 185 -26.88 0.23 -10.39
CA ILE A 185 -25.75 -0.60 -9.92
C ILE A 185 -24.57 -0.52 -10.89
N ASN A 186 -24.79 -0.61 -12.21
CA ASN A 186 -23.72 -0.45 -13.20
C ASN A 186 -23.12 0.97 -13.20
N ALA A 187 -23.94 2.00 -12.97
CA ALA A 187 -23.48 3.37 -12.80
C ALA A 187 -22.64 3.52 -11.52
N GLU A 188 -22.99 2.83 -10.44
CA GLU A 188 -22.20 2.83 -9.20
C GLU A 188 -20.89 2.04 -9.33
N VAL A 189 -20.91 0.87 -9.98
CA VAL A 189 -19.68 0.09 -10.25
C VAL A 189 -18.78 0.86 -11.21
N SER A 190 -19.34 1.47 -12.25
CA SER A 190 -18.61 2.33 -13.19
C SER A 190 -18.11 3.60 -12.49
N SER A 191 -18.86 4.20 -11.56
CA SER A 191 -18.39 5.36 -10.79
C SER A 191 -17.25 5.00 -9.85
N ARG A 192 -17.26 3.80 -9.24
CA ARG A 192 -16.15 3.28 -8.43
C ARG A 192 -14.90 3.02 -9.28
N LEU A 193 -15.05 2.41 -10.45
CA LEU A 193 -13.95 2.22 -11.40
C LEU A 193 -13.40 3.56 -11.91
N THR A 194 -14.28 4.52 -12.18
CA THR A 194 -13.91 5.89 -12.56
C THR A 194 -13.22 6.63 -11.41
N ALA A 195 -13.61 6.39 -10.16
CA ALA A 195 -12.96 6.96 -8.98
C ALA A 195 -11.56 6.34 -8.72
N ILE A 196 -11.37 5.06 -9.04
CA ILE A 196 -10.06 4.41 -9.00
C ILE A 196 -9.15 4.97 -10.10
N ASN A 197 -9.68 5.12 -11.31
CA ASN A 197 -8.95 5.72 -12.43
C ASN A 197 -8.66 7.21 -12.18
N SER A 198 -9.59 7.97 -11.60
CA SER A 198 -9.36 9.37 -11.27
C SER A 198 -8.31 9.55 -10.17
N LYS A 199 -8.25 8.66 -9.17
CA LYS A 199 -7.14 8.66 -8.21
C LYS A 199 -5.80 8.39 -8.88
N LYS A 200 -5.75 7.46 -9.83
CA LYS A 200 -4.55 7.18 -10.63
C LYS A 200 -4.16 8.39 -11.50
N ASP A 201 -5.14 9.07 -12.10
CA ASP A 201 -4.91 10.26 -12.91
C ASP A 201 -4.44 11.44 -12.05
N ILE A 202 -4.99 11.62 -10.85
CA ILE A 202 -4.51 12.62 -9.87
C ILE A 202 -3.06 12.35 -9.50
N ILE A 203 -2.68 11.09 -9.25
CA ILE A 203 -1.29 10.72 -8.92
C ILE A 203 -0.36 11.01 -10.10
N ASN A 204 -0.74 10.59 -11.32
CA ASN A 204 0.05 10.85 -12.52
C ASN A 204 0.20 12.36 -12.79
N GLN A 205 -0.85 13.15 -12.53
CA GLN A 205 -0.82 14.60 -12.64
C GLN A 205 0.15 15.23 -11.63
N ARG A 206 0.17 14.76 -10.38
CA ARG A 206 1.13 15.22 -9.35
C ARG A 206 2.57 14.92 -9.73
N ILE A 207 2.84 13.74 -10.27
CA ILE A 207 4.17 13.35 -10.77
C ILE A 207 4.63 14.32 -11.85
N MET A 208 3.81 14.53 -12.88
CA MET A 208 4.13 15.46 -13.97
C MET A 208 4.36 16.89 -13.48
N VAL A 209 3.57 17.36 -12.50
CA VAL A 209 3.78 18.69 -11.86
C VAL A 209 5.16 18.76 -11.20
N ASN A 210 5.53 17.74 -10.42
CA ASN A 210 6.82 17.72 -9.73
C ASN A 210 7.99 17.63 -10.68
N ASP A 211 7.86 16.90 -11.80
CA ASP A 211 8.91 16.82 -12.82
C ASP A 211 9.21 18.19 -13.46
N GLU A 212 8.17 18.97 -13.74
CA GLU A 212 8.34 20.34 -14.22
C GLU A 212 8.90 21.29 -13.16
N LEU A 213 8.42 21.21 -11.91
CA LEU A 213 8.96 22.01 -10.81
C LEU A 213 10.43 21.68 -10.54
N ASN A 214 10.80 20.41 -10.59
CA ASN A 214 12.19 19.96 -10.49
C ASN A 214 13.05 20.56 -11.61
N SER A 215 12.53 20.55 -12.84
CA SER A 215 13.23 21.11 -14.00
C SER A 215 13.42 22.63 -13.85
N PHE A 216 12.40 23.33 -13.38
CA PHE A 216 12.47 24.76 -13.07
C PHE A 216 13.51 25.07 -11.99
N VAL A 217 13.48 24.35 -10.86
CA VAL A 217 14.42 24.57 -9.75
C VAL A 217 15.86 24.29 -10.17
N LYS A 218 16.09 23.22 -10.94
CA LYS A 218 17.42 22.91 -11.49
C LYS A 218 17.96 24.00 -12.42
N ALA A 219 17.09 24.69 -13.15
CA ALA A 219 17.48 25.78 -14.04
C ALA A 219 17.74 27.11 -13.28
N ALA A 220 17.33 27.22 -12.03
CA ALA A 220 17.43 28.43 -11.22
C ALA A 220 18.40 28.23 -10.04
N PRO A 221 19.71 28.48 -10.21
CA PRO A 221 20.75 28.18 -9.21
C PRO A 221 20.62 28.95 -7.88
N LYS A 222 19.77 29.97 -7.83
CA LYS A 222 19.45 30.75 -6.62
C LYS A 222 18.44 30.04 -5.72
N ILE A 223 17.75 29.03 -6.23
CA ILE A 223 16.77 28.26 -5.48
C ILE A 223 17.48 27.08 -4.79
N SER A 224 17.28 26.97 -3.49
CA SER A 224 17.87 25.91 -2.67
C SER A 224 17.03 24.64 -2.78
N TYR A 225 15.72 24.75 -2.53
CA TYR A 225 14.75 23.66 -2.70
C TYR A 225 13.32 24.21 -2.82
N TYR A 226 12.35 23.33 -3.04
CA TYR A 226 10.92 23.68 -3.01
C TYR A 226 10.10 22.64 -2.27
N LEU A 227 8.92 23.05 -1.82
CA LEU A 227 7.87 22.18 -1.29
C LEU A 227 6.59 22.40 -2.11
N ALA A 228 6.02 21.33 -2.64
CA ALA A 228 4.75 21.38 -3.38
C ALA A 228 3.61 20.80 -2.53
N ASP A 229 2.61 21.64 -2.25
CA ASP A 229 1.32 21.23 -1.70
C ASP A 229 0.32 21.11 -2.87
N HIS A 230 0.09 19.87 -3.29
CA HIS A 230 -0.80 19.57 -4.42
C HIS A 230 -2.28 19.77 -4.10
N ASP A 231 -2.67 19.70 -2.82
CA ASP A 231 -4.06 19.85 -2.41
C ASP A 231 -4.45 21.34 -2.37
N GLN A 232 -3.55 22.19 -1.90
CA GLN A 232 -3.71 23.65 -1.93
C GLN A 232 -3.26 24.30 -3.24
N LYS A 233 -2.71 23.52 -4.18
CA LYS A 233 -2.06 24.00 -5.40
C LYS A 233 -1.08 25.13 -5.10
N GLN A 234 -0.16 24.88 -4.18
CA GLN A 234 0.83 25.84 -3.74
C GLN A 234 2.24 25.26 -3.85
N VAL A 235 3.18 26.07 -4.32
CA VAL A 235 4.62 25.77 -4.30
C VAL A 235 5.29 26.79 -3.40
N THR A 236 6.04 26.34 -2.41
CA THR A 236 6.91 27.21 -1.62
C THR A 236 8.34 27.02 -2.09
N ILE A 237 8.93 28.07 -2.65
CA ILE A 237 10.31 28.11 -3.12
C ILE A 237 11.18 28.65 -1.98
N TYR A 238 12.23 27.93 -1.62
CA TYR A 238 13.24 28.40 -0.66
C TYR A 238 14.49 28.84 -1.41
N THR A 239 14.92 30.07 -1.18
CA THR A 239 16.08 30.67 -1.83
C THR A 239 17.06 31.24 -0.79
N ASN A 240 18.35 31.13 -1.08
CA ASN A 240 19.42 31.77 -0.31
C ASN A 240 19.75 33.18 -0.85
N ASP A 241 18.99 33.69 -1.82
CA ASP A 241 19.15 35.03 -2.38
C ASP A 241 17.95 35.90 -2.00
N GLN A 242 18.15 36.85 -1.08
CA GLN A 242 17.08 37.77 -0.63
C GLN A 242 16.52 38.63 -1.77
N THR A 243 17.25 38.77 -2.88
CA THR A 243 16.81 39.51 -4.05
C THR A 243 16.05 38.64 -5.06
N TYR A 244 16.05 37.31 -4.88
CA TYR A 244 15.34 36.40 -5.78
C TYR A 244 13.83 36.55 -5.60
N GLN A 245 13.17 36.99 -6.67
CA GLN A 245 11.73 36.98 -6.79
C GLN A 245 11.34 35.79 -7.68
N GLY A 246 10.82 34.73 -7.05
CA GLY A 246 10.21 33.62 -7.78
C GLY A 246 8.96 34.07 -8.54
N PRO A 247 8.49 33.27 -9.50
CA PRO A 247 7.22 33.56 -10.17
C PRO A 247 6.10 33.62 -9.14
N GLU A 248 5.09 34.48 -9.32
CA GLU A 248 3.91 34.51 -8.44
C GLU A 248 3.05 33.24 -8.58
N LYS A 249 3.10 32.63 -9.77
CA LYS A 249 2.34 31.44 -10.13
C LYS A 249 3.17 30.53 -11.03
N PHE A 250 3.07 29.22 -10.80
CA PHE A 250 3.58 28.22 -11.73
C PHE A 250 2.50 27.82 -12.74
N SER A 251 2.86 27.96 -14.01
CA SER A 251 2.12 27.42 -15.13
C SER A 251 2.96 26.32 -15.77
N PHE A 252 2.30 25.24 -16.14
CA PHE A 252 2.98 24.04 -16.64
C PHE A 252 2.97 24.01 -18.17
N THR A 253 4.08 23.55 -18.72
CA THR A 253 4.34 23.42 -20.16
C THR A 253 3.82 22.10 -20.72
N ASN A 254 3.72 21.06 -19.89
CA ASN A 254 3.17 19.78 -20.30
C ASN A 254 1.69 19.96 -20.71
N PRO A 255 1.30 19.52 -21.92
CA PRO A 255 -0.08 19.62 -22.39
C PRO A 255 -1.11 18.97 -21.45
N ALA A 256 -0.72 17.91 -20.73
CA ALA A 256 -1.57 17.22 -19.77
C ALA A 256 -1.82 18.03 -18.48
N LEU A 257 -1.02 19.07 -18.23
CA LEU A 257 -1.15 19.98 -17.10
C LEU A 257 -1.72 21.35 -17.49
N LYS A 258 -2.15 21.51 -18.75
CA LYS A 258 -2.66 22.77 -19.27
C LYS A 258 -3.83 23.30 -18.43
N GLY A 259 -3.70 24.54 -17.95
CA GLY A 259 -4.71 25.20 -17.11
C GLY A 259 -4.57 24.94 -15.61
N LEU A 260 -3.67 24.05 -15.18
CA LEU A 260 -3.25 24.01 -13.79
C LEU A 260 -2.35 25.20 -13.48
N VAL A 261 -2.64 25.84 -12.35
CA VAL A 261 -1.89 26.97 -11.84
C VAL A 261 -1.63 26.72 -10.37
N TYR A 262 -0.36 26.76 -9.96
CA TYR A 262 0.01 26.70 -8.56
C TYR A 262 0.40 28.09 -8.08
N LYS A 263 -0.09 28.51 -6.93
CA LYS A 263 0.39 29.72 -6.26
C LYS A 263 1.82 29.48 -5.82
N SER A 264 2.71 30.41 -6.10
CA SER A 264 4.11 30.32 -5.67
C SER A 264 4.36 31.31 -4.54
N ILE A 265 5.04 30.84 -3.50
CA ILE A 265 5.48 31.65 -2.36
C ILE A 265 6.98 31.51 -2.28
N THR A 266 7.71 32.61 -2.39
CA THR A 266 9.15 32.61 -2.16
C THR A 266 9.41 32.90 -0.68
N LYS A 267 10.19 32.04 -0.04
CA LYS A 267 10.70 32.26 1.30
C LYS A 267 12.22 32.34 1.23
N PHE A 268 12.78 33.31 1.93
CA PHE A 268 14.21 33.29 2.21
C PHE A 268 14.48 32.13 3.17
N GLY A 269 15.22 31.14 2.69
CA GLY A 269 15.77 30.10 3.54
C GLY A 269 17.20 30.49 3.81
N ASP A 270 17.49 30.95 5.02
CA ASP A 270 18.88 31.15 5.45
C ASP A 270 19.47 29.78 5.77
N ALA A 271 19.55 28.91 4.75
CA ALA A 271 20.30 27.67 4.82
C ALA A 271 21.79 28.04 4.79
N GLN A 272 22.23 28.68 5.87
CA GLN A 272 23.63 28.80 6.18
C GLN A 272 24.11 27.39 6.49
N ILE A 273 25.29 27.04 6.00
CA ILE A 273 26.05 25.98 6.63
C ILE A 273 26.28 26.50 8.04
N ASN A 274 25.49 26.03 9.01
CA ASN A 274 25.84 26.25 10.41
C ASN A 274 27.28 25.76 10.53
N SER A 275 28.19 26.69 10.86
CA SER A 275 29.57 26.35 11.20
C SER A 275 29.61 25.51 12.48
N LEU A 276 28.51 25.48 13.23
CA LEU A 276 28.28 24.62 14.37
C LEU A 276 28.13 23.17 13.92
N LEU A 277 28.80 22.28 14.64
CA LEU A 277 28.70 20.85 14.44
C LEU A 277 27.37 20.34 15.03
N GLY A 278 26.52 19.78 14.20
CA GLY A 278 25.22 19.24 14.62
C GLY A 278 24.84 17.96 13.88
N PRO A 279 23.60 17.47 14.12
CA PRO A 279 23.04 16.35 13.38
C PRO A 279 23.12 16.55 11.86
N SER A 280 23.46 15.50 11.14
CA SER A 280 23.61 15.44 9.67
C SER A 280 24.84 16.15 9.09
N ASN A 281 25.72 16.76 9.90
CA ASN A 281 27.01 17.26 9.41
C ASN A 281 27.88 16.11 8.89
N GLY A 282 28.69 16.38 7.86
CA GLY A 282 29.52 15.35 7.23
C GLY A 282 30.73 15.02 8.09
N ILE A 283 30.92 13.75 8.44
CA ILE A 283 32.07 13.30 9.24
C ILE A 283 32.76 12.07 8.63
N LYS A 284 34.05 11.92 8.90
CA LYS A 284 34.84 10.73 8.59
C LYS A 284 36.11 10.67 9.43
N ASN A 285 36.78 9.52 9.41
CA ASN A 285 38.13 9.40 9.94
C ASN A 285 39.12 10.30 9.19
N GLN A 286 39.98 10.99 9.93
CA GLN A 286 41.01 11.88 9.38
C GLN A 286 41.99 11.16 8.45
N ASP A 287 42.33 9.90 8.76
CA ASP A 287 43.34 9.12 8.06
C ASP A 287 42.77 8.31 6.87
N MET A 288 41.49 8.53 6.53
CA MET A 288 40.84 7.93 5.35
C MET A 288 40.53 8.98 4.27
N PRO A 289 41.55 9.49 3.54
CA PRO A 289 41.37 10.57 2.58
C PRO A 289 40.47 10.18 1.39
N THR A 290 40.52 8.91 0.95
CA THR A 290 39.76 8.41 -0.20
C THR A 290 38.32 8.05 0.10
N ARG A 291 37.94 8.00 1.38
CA ARG A 291 36.58 7.61 1.79
C ARG A 291 35.66 8.82 1.76
N GLY A 292 34.44 8.60 1.26
CA GLY A 292 33.36 9.58 1.35
C GLY A 292 32.97 9.84 2.81
N PHE A 293 32.39 11.00 3.07
CA PHE A 293 31.82 11.35 4.37
C PHE A 293 30.51 10.60 4.62
N GLY A 294 30.32 10.12 5.84
CA GLY A 294 29.00 9.82 6.37
C GLY A 294 28.41 11.04 7.07
N SER A 295 27.50 10.80 8.01
CA SER A 295 26.82 11.84 8.78
C SER A 295 27.03 11.67 10.29
N ALA A 296 27.14 12.79 11.00
CA ALA A 296 26.91 12.85 12.43
C ALA A 296 25.42 12.54 12.68
N GLY A 297 25.12 11.60 13.57
CA GLY A 297 23.74 11.23 13.88
C GLY A 297 23.11 12.27 14.77
N CYS A 298 23.49 12.27 16.03
CA CYS A 298 23.03 13.24 17.01
C CYS A 298 24.10 13.52 18.04
N LEU A 299 23.98 14.68 18.68
CA LEU A 299 24.71 15.04 19.88
C LEU A 299 24.09 14.31 21.07
N CYS A 300 24.93 13.77 21.95
CA CYS A 300 24.52 13.11 23.19
C CYS A 300 25.45 13.49 24.33
N LYS A 301 25.01 13.25 25.55
CA LYS A 301 25.80 13.38 26.77
C LYS A 301 25.94 12.02 27.45
N ARG A 302 27.17 11.68 27.84
CA ARG A 302 27.45 10.57 28.75
C ARG A 302 27.02 10.92 30.17
N SER A 303 27.04 9.93 31.05
CA SER A 303 26.70 10.12 32.48
C SER A 303 27.64 11.07 33.23
N ASP A 304 28.87 11.24 32.74
CA ASP A 304 29.88 12.16 33.28
C ASP A 304 29.76 13.58 32.71
N GLY A 305 28.82 13.82 31.80
CA GLY A 305 28.61 15.11 31.14
C GLY A 305 29.40 15.31 29.86
N THR A 306 30.24 14.35 29.47
CA THR A 306 31.03 14.41 28.23
C THR A 306 30.11 14.43 27.00
N GLU A 307 30.31 15.40 26.12
CA GLU A 307 29.56 15.52 24.86
C GLU A 307 30.17 14.62 23.79
N VAL A 308 29.31 13.82 23.17
CA VAL A 308 29.69 12.85 22.14
C VAL A 308 28.75 12.94 20.95
N ILE A 309 29.25 12.62 19.77
CA ILE A 309 28.44 12.38 18.58
C ILE A 309 28.28 10.88 18.38
N VAL A 310 27.04 10.47 18.20
CA VAL A 310 26.72 9.12 17.72
C VAL A 310 26.76 9.10 16.21
N THR A 311 27.47 8.12 15.63
CA THR A 311 27.46 7.84 14.19
C THR A 311 27.62 6.34 13.93
N CYS A 312 27.65 5.90 12.68
CA CYS A 312 27.99 4.52 12.35
C CYS A 312 29.49 4.28 12.45
N TYR A 313 29.90 3.16 13.05
CA TYR A 313 31.32 2.85 13.19
C TYR A 313 31.99 2.70 11.83
N HIS A 314 31.31 2.08 10.86
CA HIS A 314 31.86 2.00 9.51
C HIS A 314 32.19 3.36 8.90
N VAL A 315 31.55 4.47 9.30
CA VAL A 315 31.84 5.80 8.74
C VAL A 315 33.20 6.32 9.22
N VAL A 316 33.52 6.10 10.50
CA VAL A 316 34.69 6.68 11.18
C VAL A 316 35.80 5.67 11.46
N LYS A 317 35.59 4.37 11.21
CA LYS A 317 36.58 3.31 11.43
C LYS A 317 37.75 3.38 10.44
N HIS A 318 38.98 3.51 10.93
CA HIS A 318 40.20 3.36 10.13
C HIS A 318 40.43 1.91 9.66
N SER A 319 41.19 1.74 8.58
CA SER A 319 41.48 0.41 8.00
C SER A 319 42.20 -0.55 8.96
N SER A 320 43.02 -0.02 9.88
CA SER A 320 43.77 -0.81 10.88
C SER A 320 42.97 -1.23 12.10
N GLN A 321 41.82 -0.60 12.36
CA GLN A 321 40.99 -0.93 13.52
C GLN A 321 40.21 -2.24 13.27
N ASP A 322 39.88 -2.96 14.33
CA ASP A 322 39.03 -4.15 14.24
C ASP A 322 37.55 -3.74 14.15
N TRP A 323 36.73 -4.56 13.49
CA TRP A 323 35.29 -4.34 13.38
C TRP A 323 34.57 -4.69 14.69
N ASP A 324 34.97 -5.78 15.33
CA ASP A 324 34.27 -6.39 16.45
C ASP A 324 34.75 -5.79 17.79
N LEU A 325 35.96 -5.22 17.81
CA LEU A 325 36.54 -4.58 19.00
C LEU A 325 37.33 -3.30 18.66
N PHE A 326 36.74 -2.14 18.93
CA PHE A 326 37.50 -0.90 18.89
C PHE A 326 38.51 -0.84 20.05
N VAL A 327 39.75 -0.51 19.71
CA VAL A 327 40.82 -0.23 20.68
C VAL A 327 41.35 1.17 20.34
N PRO A 328 41.27 2.14 21.27
CA PRO A 328 41.80 3.47 21.04
C PRO A 328 43.28 3.46 20.65
N GLY A 329 43.68 4.35 19.74
CA GLY A 329 45.05 4.47 19.23
C GLY A 329 45.27 5.65 18.28
N ASP A 330 46.30 5.55 17.44
CA ASP A 330 46.81 6.68 16.64
C ASP A 330 45.89 7.12 15.47
N HIS A 331 44.75 6.46 15.27
CA HIS A 331 43.86 6.65 14.11
C HIS A 331 42.41 6.95 14.51
N ASP A 332 42.20 7.58 15.67
CA ASP A 332 40.87 7.82 16.20
C ASP A 332 40.30 9.18 15.82
N GLY A 333 41.11 10.05 15.22
CA GLY A 333 40.70 11.41 14.86
C GLY A 333 39.60 11.44 13.80
N VAL A 334 38.58 12.26 14.06
CA VAL A 334 37.43 12.47 13.19
C VAL A 334 37.44 13.92 12.71
N ILE A 335 37.22 14.12 11.42
CA ILE A 335 37.16 15.44 10.79
C ILE A 335 35.78 15.68 10.15
N ASN A 336 35.41 16.96 10.04
CA ASN A 336 34.21 17.39 9.35
C ASN A 336 34.44 17.52 7.83
N SER A 337 33.39 17.88 7.08
CA SER A 337 33.46 18.10 5.63
C SER A 337 34.41 19.23 5.19
N SER A 338 34.76 20.15 6.09
CA SER A 338 35.76 21.20 5.90
C SER A 338 37.18 20.75 6.26
N SER A 339 37.37 19.47 6.60
CA SER A 339 38.63 18.89 7.10
C SER A 339 39.10 19.46 8.44
N GLU A 340 38.20 20.05 9.22
CA GLU A 340 38.48 20.50 10.58
C GLU A 340 38.35 19.32 11.54
N PHE A 341 39.28 19.22 12.50
CA PHE A 341 39.24 18.22 13.53
C PHE A 341 38.05 18.44 14.46
N ILE A 342 37.23 17.41 14.64
CA ILE A 342 36.06 17.41 15.50
C ILE A 342 36.39 16.84 16.88
N GLY A 343 37.18 15.76 16.92
CA GLY A 343 37.27 14.93 18.11
C GLY A 343 37.81 13.53 17.81
N ASN A 344 37.80 12.67 18.82
CA ASN A 344 38.33 11.30 18.72
C ASN A 344 37.23 10.26 18.94
N ILE A 345 37.33 9.14 18.23
CA ILE A 345 36.54 7.95 18.53
C ILE A 345 36.96 7.44 19.92
N THR A 346 36.01 7.28 20.82
CA THR A 346 36.28 6.74 22.17
C THR A 346 35.69 5.36 22.35
N GLU A 347 34.63 5.05 21.61
CA GLU A 347 34.00 3.74 21.57
C GLU A 347 33.53 3.46 20.15
N GLY A 348 33.64 2.22 19.70
CA GLY A 348 33.20 1.76 18.40
C GLY A 348 32.92 0.27 18.44
N GLU A 349 31.79 -0.15 17.88
CA GLU A 349 31.46 -1.56 17.80
C GLU A 349 30.68 -1.83 16.52
N LYS A 350 31.05 -2.92 15.85
CA LYS A 350 30.21 -3.58 14.88
C LYS A 350 29.97 -5.01 15.33
N SER A 351 28.83 -5.26 15.95
CA SER A 351 28.39 -6.60 16.35
C SER A 351 27.23 -7.05 15.49
N SER A 352 26.55 -8.12 15.90
CA SER A 352 25.32 -8.55 15.25
C SER A 352 24.17 -7.57 15.47
N GLU A 353 24.23 -6.59 16.38
CA GLU A 353 23.08 -5.69 16.64
C GLU A 353 23.43 -4.21 16.44
N LEU A 354 24.72 -3.88 16.41
CA LEU A 354 25.21 -2.50 16.40
C LEU A 354 26.24 -2.32 15.29
N ASP A 355 26.24 -1.12 14.71
CA ASP A 355 27.31 -0.55 13.90
C ASP A 355 27.32 0.93 14.26
N SER A 356 27.96 1.24 15.38
CA SER A 356 27.92 2.55 16.01
C SER A 356 29.25 2.92 16.63
N ALA A 357 29.56 4.21 16.58
CA ALA A 357 30.72 4.79 17.24
C ALA A 357 30.35 6.07 17.96
N LEU A 358 31.07 6.35 19.04
CA LEU A 358 31.03 7.59 19.78
C LEU A 358 32.27 8.40 19.49
N VAL A 359 32.05 9.63 19.03
CA VAL A 359 33.11 10.61 18.81
C VAL A 359 33.02 11.62 19.94
N GLU A 360 33.99 11.62 20.84
CA GLU A 360 34.11 12.64 21.89
C GLU A 360 34.56 13.94 21.26
N ILE A 361 33.80 15.00 21.51
CA ILE A 361 33.96 16.29 20.83
C ILE A 361 35.08 17.07 21.51
N ASP A 362 35.98 17.62 20.70
CA ASP A 362 37.04 18.49 21.19
C ASP A 362 36.43 19.79 21.78
N ALA A 363 36.99 20.26 22.90
CA ALA A 363 36.46 21.40 23.63
C ALA A 363 36.45 22.72 22.82
N GLY A 364 37.20 22.81 21.71
CA GLY A 364 37.20 23.95 20.81
C GLY A 364 36.12 23.93 19.72
N VAL A 365 35.29 22.89 19.66
CA VAL A 365 34.29 22.71 18.61
C VAL A 365 32.92 23.14 19.11
N ASP A 366 32.37 24.18 18.51
CA ASP A 366 31.01 24.63 18.82
C ASP A 366 29.96 23.66 18.25
N THR A 367 28.96 23.32 19.06
CA THR A 367 27.91 22.34 18.72
C THR A 367 26.52 22.97 18.62
N ASP A 368 25.62 22.30 17.89
CA ASP A 368 24.19 22.64 17.84
C ASP A 368 23.35 21.40 18.15
N GLU A 369 22.51 21.49 19.18
CA GLU A 369 21.58 20.43 19.58
C GLU A 369 20.36 20.33 18.63
N LEU A 370 20.15 21.33 17.76
CA LEU A 370 19.01 21.39 16.87
C LEU A 370 19.31 20.70 15.54
N LEU A 371 18.32 19.95 15.05
CA LEU A 371 18.29 19.50 13.67
C LEU A 371 18.16 20.72 12.73
N PRO A 372 18.71 20.64 11.50
CA PRO A 372 18.48 21.67 10.49
C PRO A 372 16.99 22.00 10.35
N GLY A 373 16.65 23.28 10.52
CA GLY A 373 15.27 23.77 10.63
C GLY A 373 14.80 24.04 12.07
N GLY A 374 15.68 23.92 13.08
CA GLY A 374 15.41 24.31 14.46
C GLY A 374 14.60 23.30 15.27
N LEU A 375 14.50 22.05 14.78
CA LEU A 375 13.77 20.99 15.48
C LEU A 375 14.66 20.40 16.58
N LYS A 376 14.19 20.44 17.83
CA LYS A 376 14.89 19.81 18.95
C LYS A 376 14.74 18.29 18.88
N VAL A 377 15.84 17.56 19.08
CA VAL A 377 15.80 16.11 19.21
C VAL A 377 15.22 15.74 20.58
N ILE A 378 14.27 14.82 20.60
CA ILE A 378 13.62 14.31 21.81
C ILE A 378 14.15 12.90 22.11
N ASP A 379 14.24 12.58 23.41
CA ASP A 379 14.64 11.27 23.93
C ASP A 379 14.01 10.10 23.15
N PRO A 380 14.76 9.02 22.91
CA PRO A 380 14.30 7.92 22.09
C PRO A 380 13.26 7.08 22.84
N ILE A 381 12.34 6.53 22.07
CA ILE A 381 11.32 5.60 22.54
C ILE A 381 11.66 4.17 22.11
N TYR A 382 11.27 3.19 22.92
CA TYR A 382 11.41 1.79 22.53
C TYR A 382 10.35 1.46 21.48
N ILE A 383 10.79 0.94 20.33
CA ILE A 383 9.92 0.61 19.21
C ILE A 383 9.98 -0.90 18.95
N ASP A 384 8.82 -1.54 18.94
CA ASP A 384 8.64 -2.97 18.72
C ASP A 384 7.44 -3.26 17.81
N GLU A 385 7.12 -4.54 17.61
CA GLU A 385 6.03 -4.96 16.73
C GLU A 385 4.64 -4.48 17.21
N GLY A 386 4.51 -4.11 18.48
CA GLY A 386 3.27 -3.63 19.09
C GLY A 386 3.02 -2.14 18.87
N ASN A 387 4.04 -1.31 18.69
CA ASN A 387 3.90 0.15 18.62
C ASN A 387 4.55 0.82 17.39
N TYR A 388 5.28 0.12 16.53
CA TYR A 388 5.99 0.76 15.41
C TYR A 388 5.08 1.50 14.42
N GLN A 389 3.80 1.14 14.34
CA GLN A 389 2.83 1.84 13.47
C GLN A 389 2.48 3.24 13.97
N ASP A 390 2.64 3.51 15.27
CA ASP A 390 2.45 4.85 15.83
C ASP A 390 3.54 5.82 15.35
N PHE A 391 4.67 5.27 14.90
CA PHE A 391 5.82 5.97 14.32
C PHE A 391 5.98 5.63 12.84
N ALA A 392 4.86 5.39 12.15
CA ALA A 392 4.88 5.00 10.74
C ALA A 392 5.60 6.04 9.88
N ASP A 393 5.42 7.35 10.12
CA ASP A 393 6.12 8.38 9.35
C ASP A 393 7.41 8.80 10.07
N VAL A 394 8.53 8.59 9.39
CA VAL A 394 9.87 8.94 9.88
C VAL A 394 10.59 9.83 8.88
N TYR A 395 11.60 10.54 9.36
CA TYR A 395 12.33 11.55 8.61
C TYR A 395 13.83 11.40 8.78
N LEU A 396 14.53 11.81 7.74
CA LEU A 396 15.98 11.95 7.66
C LEU A 396 16.30 13.36 7.16
N ILE A 397 17.37 13.97 7.63
CA ILE A 397 17.94 15.17 7.00
C ILE A 397 19.21 14.76 6.25
N SER A 398 19.17 14.90 4.92
CA SER A 398 20.22 14.36 4.05
C SER A 398 21.19 15.46 3.61
N ARG A 399 22.43 15.43 4.09
CA ARG A 399 23.51 16.33 3.63
C ARG A 399 23.77 16.22 2.12
N GLN A 400 23.73 15.01 1.58
CA GLN A 400 23.92 14.73 0.15
C GLN A 400 22.87 15.42 -0.74
N ARG A 401 21.78 15.88 -0.13
CA ARG A 401 20.64 16.53 -0.77
C ARG A 401 20.43 17.93 -0.18
N ASN A 402 21.51 18.64 0.14
CA ASN A 402 21.50 20.00 0.67
C ASN A 402 20.63 20.14 1.94
N PHE A 403 20.78 19.19 2.88
CA PHE A 403 20.01 19.14 4.13
C PHE A 403 18.49 19.08 3.93
N LYS A 404 18.04 18.54 2.80
CA LYS A 404 16.62 18.27 2.56
C LYS A 404 16.10 17.25 3.57
N LYS A 405 14.93 17.54 4.16
CA LYS A 405 14.16 16.60 4.99
C LYS A 405 13.44 15.60 4.08
N ILE A 406 13.73 14.32 4.26
CA ILE A 406 13.22 13.20 3.45
C ILE A 406 12.28 12.38 4.31
N GLN A 407 11.08 12.10 3.80
CA GLN A 407 10.10 11.28 4.48
C GLN A 407 10.22 9.81 4.06
N GLY A 408 10.19 8.94 5.05
CA GLY A 408 10.09 7.50 4.90
C GLY A 408 8.95 6.94 5.73
N ARG A 409 8.69 5.65 5.55
CA ARG A 409 7.71 4.91 6.33
C ARG A 409 8.37 3.75 7.06
N LEU A 410 8.28 3.73 8.38
CA LEU A 410 8.70 2.59 9.19
C LEU A 410 7.77 1.40 8.88
N SER A 411 8.33 0.40 8.22
CA SER A 411 7.58 -0.72 7.62
C SER A 411 7.69 -2.00 8.43
N ALA A 412 8.84 -2.20 9.09
CA ALA A 412 9.11 -3.36 9.92
C ALA A 412 10.16 -3.02 10.97
N VAL A 413 10.15 -3.79 12.05
CA VAL A 413 11.12 -3.71 13.14
C VAL A 413 11.62 -5.11 13.50
N ASN A 414 12.71 -5.16 14.25
CA ASN A 414 13.34 -6.39 14.71
C ASN A 414 13.70 -7.36 13.56
N LYS A 415 14.19 -6.84 12.42
CA LYS A 415 14.52 -7.66 11.25
C LYS A 415 16.03 -7.89 11.11
N PRO A 416 16.45 -9.11 10.78
CA PRO A 416 17.83 -9.38 10.40
C PRO A 416 18.07 -8.91 8.95
N VAL A 417 19.21 -8.26 8.72
CA VAL A 417 19.64 -7.74 7.42
C VAL A 417 21.12 -8.02 7.23
N THR A 418 21.48 -8.54 6.06
CA THR A 418 22.89 -8.68 5.66
C THR A 418 23.31 -7.48 4.81
N ILE A 419 24.27 -6.69 5.29
CA ILE A 419 24.80 -5.51 4.60
C ILE A 419 26.19 -5.80 4.04
N ASN A 420 26.45 -5.36 2.80
CA ASN A 420 27.80 -5.38 2.22
C ASN A 420 28.53 -4.08 2.55
N TYR A 421 29.55 -4.16 3.40
CA TYR A 421 30.42 -3.02 3.74
C TYR A 421 31.63 -2.89 2.81
N GLY A 422 31.87 -3.90 1.97
CA GLY A 422 32.97 -3.96 1.05
C GLY A 422 32.64 -3.35 -0.31
N THR A 423 33.59 -3.49 -1.24
CA THR A 423 33.35 -3.08 -2.62
C THR A 423 32.56 -4.16 -3.37
N ALA A 424 32.12 -3.86 -4.59
CA ALA A 424 31.54 -4.89 -5.46
C ALA A 424 32.52 -6.03 -5.76
N ALA A 425 33.82 -5.74 -5.84
CA ALA A 425 34.89 -6.70 -6.12
C ALA A 425 35.36 -7.48 -4.88
N ALA A 426 35.30 -6.86 -3.70
CA ALA A 426 35.67 -7.46 -2.43
C ALA A 426 34.54 -7.24 -1.43
N ARG A 427 33.53 -8.12 -1.48
CA ARG A 427 32.34 -8.04 -0.63
C ARG A 427 32.71 -8.36 0.82
N ASP A 428 32.21 -7.55 1.75
CA ASP A 428 32.28 -7.77 3.20
C ASP A 428 30.84 -7.83 3.74
N MET A 429 30.24 -9.01 3.63
CA MET A 429 28.84 -9.25 4.01
C MET A 429 28.75 -9.48 5.52
N LYS A 430 27.93 -8.68 6.20
CA LYS A 430 27.80 -8.73 7.66
C LYS A 430 26.32 -8.69 8.05
N ASN A 431 25.95 -9.53 9.01
CA ASN A 431 24.58 -9.63 9.49
C ASN A 431 24.38 -8.66 10.65
N LEU A 432 23.34 -7.85 10.53
CA LEU A 432 22.79 -7.03 11.60
C LEU A 432 21.37 -7.49 11.89
N ASP A 433 21.17 -7.97 13.10
CA ASP A 433 19.91 -8.32 13.72
C ASP A 433 19.24 -7.09 14.31
N LYS A 434 17.93 -7.24 14.58
CA LYS A 434 17.10 -6.23 15.24
C LYS A 434 17.04 -4.86 14.55
N LEU A 435 17.27 -4.80 13.24
CA LEU A 435 17.12 -3.56 12.50
C LEU A 435 15.66 -3.18 12.26
N MET A 436 15.45 -1.89 12.08
CA MET A 436 14.23 -1.31 11.56
C MET A 436 14.36 -1.08 10.05
N ILE A 437 13.26 -1.30 9.33
CA ILE A 437 13.19 -1.13 7.89
C ILE A 437 12.31 0.08 7.57
N VAL A 438 12.91 1.08 6.94
CA VAL A 438 12.22 2.27 6.46
C VAL A 438 12.07 2.19 4.94
N THR A 439 10.83 2.11 4.46
CA THR A 439 10.52 2.18 3.04
C THR A 439 10.37 3.63 2.59
N PHE A 440 10.85 3.98 1.39
CA PHE A 440 10.62 5.32 0.85
C PHE A 440 9.12 5.59 0.62
N VAL A 441 8.67 6.82 0.82
CA VAL A 441 7.27 7.24 0.53
C VAL A 441 7.17 8.05 -0.76
N SER A 442 8.29 8.62 -1.21
CA SER A 442 8.40 9.44 -2.42
C SER A 442 9.07 8.66 -3.57
N THR A 443 9.25 9.30 -4.72
CA THR A 443 9.97 8.72 -5.86
C THR A 443 11.49 8.71 -5.65
N GLU A 444 12.00 9.41 -4.64
CA GLU A 444 13.42 9.38 -4.27
C GLU A 444 13.66 8.36 -3.14
N PRO A 445 14.79 7.65 -3.14
CA PRO A 445 15.16 6.76 -2.04
C PRO A 445 15.19 7.51 -0.71
N PHE A 446 14.82 6.82 0.38
CA PHE A 446 14.86 7.40 1.72
C PHE A 446 16.28 7.85 2.07
N SER A 447 17.31 7.04 1.76
CA SER A 447 18.73 7.38 1.94
C SER A 447 19.57 7.22 0.67
N MET A 448 20.72 7.88 0.63
CA MET A 448 21.76 7.71 -0.39
C MET A 448 23.13 7.38 0.21
N PRO A 449 24.12 6.92 -0.59
CA PRO A 449 25.50 6.77 -0.13
C PRO A 449 26.03 8.04 0.54
N GLY A 450 26.56 7.89 1.75
CA GLY A 450 27.04 8.99 2.58
C GLY A 450 26.00 9.58 3.53
N ASP A 451 24.76 9.06 3.57
CA ASP A 451 23.81 9.36 4.64
C ASP A 451 24.02 8.45 5.87
N SER A 452 24.85 7.41 5.79
CA SER A 452 25.14 6.51 6.91
C SER A 452 25.55 7.29 8.17
N GLY A 453 25.01 6.91 9.31
CA GLY A 453 25.16 7.60 10.58
C GLY A 453 24.11 8.67 10.85
N SER A 454 23.32 9.10 9.85
CA SER A 454 22.31 10.15 10.06
C SER A 454 21.22 9.71 11.03
N LEU A 455 20.74 10.65 11.85
CA LEU A 455 19.58 10.44 12.71
C LEU A 455 18.30 10.27 11.88
N VAL A 456 17.54 9.23 12.20
CA VAL A 456 16.16 9.02 11.79
C VAL A 456 15.27 9.41 12.95
N PHE A 457 14.27 10.25 12.69
CA PHE A 457 13.42 10.85 13.72
C PHE A 457 11.95 10.93 13.27
N SER A 458 11.01 11.00 14.20
CA SER A 458 9.57 11.22 13.93
C SER A 458 9.26 12.68 13.59
N SER A 459 7.99 12.99 13.30
CA SER A 459 7.56 14.36 12.99
C SER A 459 7.79 15.37 14.11
N ASP A 460 7.74 14.93 15.38
CA ASP A 460 7.93 15.74 16.57
C ASP A 460 9.39 15.84 17.06
N GLY A 461 10.32 15.14 16.39
CA GLY A 461 11.75 15.15 16.76
C GLY A 461 12.18 13.98 17.65
N THR A 462 11.29 13.05 18.00
CA THR A 462 11.66 11.83 18.72
C THR A 462 12.69 11.03 17.93
N ALA A 463 13.83 10.73 18.57
CA ALA A 463 14.89 9.92 17.99
C ALA A 463 14.41 8.47 17.78
N ILE A 464 14.39 8.02 16.53
CA ILE A 464 13.99 6.66 16.15
C ILE A 464 15.22 5.77 16.08
N GLY A 465 16.27 6.21 15.38
CA GLY A 465 17.48 5.41 15.16
C GLY A 465 18.54 6.12 14.35
N ILE A 466 19.63 5.41 14.03
CA ILE A 466 20.63 5.88 13.06
C ILE A 466 20.56 5.02 11.80
N LEU A 467 20.67 5.67 10.65
CA LEU A 467 20.70 4.99 9.36
C LEU A 467 22.04 4.25 9.18
N VAL A 468 22.01 2.94 8.94
CA VAL A 468 23.23 2.13 8.73
C VAL A 468 23.47 1.75 7.28
N GLY A 469 22.42 1.66 6.47
CA GLY A 469 22.55 1.31 5.06
C GLY A 469 21.22 1.28 4.32
N SER A 470 21.25 0.84 3.06
CA SER A 470 20.05 0.64 2.24
C SER A 470 20.27 -0.47 1.22
N ASP A 471 19.18 -0.98 0.64
CA ASP A 471 19.21 -1.86 -0.53
C ASP A 471 19.40 -1.08 -1.85
N GLY A 472 19.53 0.25 -1.79
CA GLY A 472 19.64 1.15 -2.93
C GLY A 472 18.39 1.24 -3.81
N THR A 473 17.34 0.50 -3.48
CA THR A 473 16.09 0.45 -4.24
C THR A 473 14.96 0.92 -3.36
N GLN A 474 14.46 0.07 -2.44
CA GLN A 474 13.21 0.25 -1.70
C GLN A 474 13.35 0.64 -0.24
N SER A 475 14.39 0.14 0.40
CA SER A 475 14.45 0.06 1.85
C SER A 475 15.75 0.60 2.39
N SER A 476 15.63 1.31 3.50
CA SER A 476 16.73 1.77 4.32
C SER A 476 16.69 1.07 5.66
N PHE A 477 17.86 0.80 6.21
CA PHE A 477 18.02 0.02 7.43
C PHE A 477 18.51 0.93 8.55
N VAL A 478 17.84 0.83 9.69
CA VAL A 478 18.02 1.75 10.81
C VAL A 478 18.27 0.95 12.08
N ILE A 479 19.33 1.29 12.82
CA ILE A 479 19.60 0.75 14.14
C ILE A 479 18.75 1.53 15.14
N PRO A 480 17.91 0.87 15.97
CA PRO A 480 17.12 1.57 16.99
C PRO A 480 17.98 2.41 17.91
N PHE A 481 17.57 3.67 18.14
CA PHE A 481 18.36 4.57 18.95
C PHE A 481 18.42 4.13 20.41
N THR A 482 17.36 3.47 20.90
CA THR A 482 17.33 2.86 22.24
C THR A 482 18.43 1.81 22.42
N THR A 483 18.72 0.99 21.40
CA THR A 483 19.83 0.03 21.45
C THR A 483 21.17 0.73 21.68
N ILE A 484 21.41 1.85 20.97
CA ILE A 484 22.65 2.63 21.09
C ILE A 484 22.71 3.33 22.44
N ARG A 485 21.62 4.00 22.84
CA ARG A 485 21.51 4.71 24.11
C ARG A 485 21.80 3.77 25.28
N ASP A 486 21.17 2.59 25.28
CA ASP A 486 21.29 1.64 26.37
C ASP A 486 22.68 0.98 26.39
N ARG A 487 23.29 0.74 25.22
CA ARG A 487 24.66 0.22 25.09
C ARG A 487 25.71 1.14 25.71
N TYR A 488 25.56 2.45 25.51
CA TYR A 488 26.55 3.46 25.86
C TYR A 488 26.13 4.39 27.02
N ASN A 489 24.96 4.16 27.62
CA ASN A 489 24.39 4.97 28.69
C ASN A 489 24.31 6.47 28.38
N LEU A 490 23.70 6.80 27.23
CA LEU A 490 23.61 8.16 26.69
C LEU A 490 22.32 8.90 27.09
N LYS A 491 22.37 10.23 27.03
CA LYS A 491 21.22 11.14 27.11
C LYS A 491 21.23 12.10 25.92
N LEU A 492 20.06 12.41 25.36
CA LEU A 492 19.90 13.40 24.29
C LEU A 492 19.77 14.82 24.81
#